data_AF-A0A2J4QFL7-F1
#
_entry.id   AF-A0A2J4QFL7-F1
#
_cell.length_a   1.000
_cell.length_b   1.000
_cell.length_c   1.000
_cell.angle_alpha   90.00
_cell.angle_beta   90.00
_cell.angle_gamma   90.00
#
_symmetry.space_group_name_H-M   'P 1'
#
loop_
_entity.id
_entity.type
_entity.pdbx_description
1 polymer ?
#
loop_
_entity_poly.entity_id
_entity_poly.type
_entity_poly.pdbx_seq_one_letter_code
_entity_poly.pdbx_strand_id
1 'polypeptide(L)'
;PAPLIVNGENFFCASCLPWLHFSAITHAEYYVGAAVPALTWGKLKNGIIPVAGKFNHAFVDGLHASRFFALVEEGFAEPETLWQTP
;
A
#
# COMPACT_ATOMS: atom_id res chain seq x y z
N PRO A 1 9.66 1.05 17.48
CA PRO A 1 8.36 1.10 18.19
C PRO A 1 7.22 0.80 17.19
N ALA A 2 6.51 -0.33 17.37
CA ALA A 2 5.26 -0.58 16.64
C ALA A 2 4.27 0.57 16.93
N PRO A 3 3.38 0.95 16.00
CA PRO A 3 2.38 1.96 16.29
C PRO A 3 1.57 1.49 17.50
N LEU A 4 1.44 2.40 18.45
CA LEU A 4 0.68 2.24 19.69
C LEU A 4 -0.67 1.59 19.37
N ILE A 5 -0.96 0.45 19.99
CA ILE A 5 -2.30 -0.12 19.97
C ILE A 5 -3.19 0.83 20.76
N VAL A 6 -3.78 1.80 20.06
CA VAL A 6 -4.86 2.63 20.55
C VAL A 6 -6.16 1.96 20.12
N ASN A 7 -6.99 1.62 21.09
CA ASN A 7 -8.21 0.86 20.86
C ASN A 7 -9.18 1.71 19.99
N GLY A 8 -9.61 1.20 18.83
CA GLY A 8 -10.60 1.86 17.96
C GLY A 8 -10.08 2.62 16.74
N GLU A 9 -8.80 2.51 16.36
CA GLU A 9 -8.29 3.17 15.16
C GLU A 9 -8.47 2.33 13.89
N ASN A 10 -9.07 2.92 12.85
CA ASN A 10 -9.14 2.36 11.50
C ASN A 10 -7.97 2.93 10.68
N PHE A 11 -6.91 2.15 10.52
CA PHE A 11 -5.73 2.58 9.79
C PHE A 11 -5.18 1.47 8.88
N PHE A 12 -4.35 1.89 7.94
CA PHE A 12 -3.41 1.02 7.24
C PHE A 12 -2.01 1.61 7.40
N CYS A 13 -0.99 0.77 7.33
CA CYS A 13 0.39 1.23 7.40
C CYS A 13 0.85 1.69 6.02
N ALA A 14 1.49 2.86 5.95
CA ALA A 14 2.02 3.42 4.70
C ALA A 14 3.49 3.79 4.88
N SER A 15 4.33 3.51 3.89
CA SER A 15 5.75 3.86 3.92
C SER A 15 6.25 4.31 2.55
N CYS A 16 7.13 5.31 2.54
CA CYS A 16 7.75 5.83 1.34
C CYS A 16 9.26 5.53 1.37
N LEU A 17 9.78 4.92 0.32
CA LEU A 17 11.21 4.72 0.06
C LEU A 17 11.64 5.61 -1.11
N PRO A 18 11.70 6.94 -0.93
CA PRO A 18 11.78 7.88 -2.06
C PRO A 18 13.11 7.82 -2.81
N TRP A 19 14.13 7.20 -2.21
CA TRP A 19 15.46 7.03 -2.81
C TRP A 19 15.68 5.68 -3.48
N LEU A 20 14.79 4.70 -3.26
CA LEU A 20 14.95 3.33 -3.73
C LEU A 20 13.88 2.97 -4.76
N HIS A 21 14.31 2.55 -5.95
CA HIS A 21 13.44 1.90 -6.93
C HIS A 21 13.61 0.38 -6.79
N PHE A 22 12.54 -0.33 -6.44
CA PHE A 22 12.57 -1.76 -6.17
C PHE A 22 11.72 -2.56 -7.16
N SER A 23 12.04 -3.84 -7.33
CA SER A 23 11.20 -4.80 -8.06
C SER A 23 10.27 -5.58 -7.14
N ALA A 24 10.68 -5.80 -5.89
CA ALA A 24 9.89 -6.42 -4.84
C ALA A 24 10.36 -5.96 -3.46
N ILE A 25 9.47 -6.01 -2.48
CA ILE A 25 9.79 -5.81 -1.06
C ILE A 25 8.92 -6.75 -0.22
N THR A 26 9.43 -7.14 0.94
CA THR A 26 8.67 -7.90 1.94
C THR A 26 8.74 -7.16 3.27
N HIS A 27 7.59 -6.90 3.88
CA HIS A 27 7.52 -6.25 5.18
C HIS A 27 7.90 -7.22 6.30
N ALA A 28 8.84 -6.80 7.13
CA ALA A 28 9.12 -7.49 8.39
C ALA A 28 7.88 -7.43 9.29
N GLU A 29 7.52 -8.57 9.87
CA GLU A 29 6.39 -8.68 10.78
C GLU A 29 6.86 -8.90 12.19
N TYR A 30 6.19 -8.22 13.12
CA TYR A 30 6.36 -8.46 14.54
C TYR A 30 5.66 -9.75 14.99
N TYR A 31 4.52 -10.09 14.35
CA TYR A 31 3.72 -11.26 14.69
C TYR A 31 3.00 -11.84 13.46
N VAL A 32 2.75 -13.15 13.49
CA VAL A 32 1.98 -13.86 12.47
C VAL A 32 0.49 -13.55 12.63
N GLY A 33 -0.19 -13.24 11.52
CA GLY A 33 -1.63 -12.98 11.53
C GLY A 33 -1.99 -11.50 11.72
N ALA A 34 -1.05 -10.58 11.48
CA ALA A 34 -1.37 -9.15 11.41
C ALA A 34 -2.45 -8.91 10.35
N ALA A 35 -3.54 -8.24 10.74
CA ALA A 35 -4.67 -7.97 9.85
C ALA A 35 -4.54 -6.62 9.13
N VAL A 36 -3.77 -5.69 9.70
CA VAL A 36 -3.59 -4.33 9.19
C VAL A 36 -2.83 -4.38 7.85
N PRO A 37 -3.40 -3.89 6.74
CA PRO A 37 -2.70 -3.80 5.47
C PRO A 37 -1.48 -2.88 5.57
N ALA A 38 -0.41 -3.21 4.86
CA ALA A 38 0.77 -2.36 4.75
C ALA A 38 1.08 -2.05 3.27
N LEU A 39 1.20 -0.77 2.94
CA LEU A 39 1.55 -0.27 1.63
C LEU A 39 2.94 0.38 1.66
N THR A 40 3.70 0.18 0.59
CA THR A 40 5.00 0.82 0.42
C THR A 40 5.21 1.20 -1.03
N TRP A 41 5.64 2.42 -1.28
CA TRP A 41 6.02 2.88 -2.62
C TRP A 41 7.46 3.37 -2.64
N GLY A 42 8.09 3.25 -3.82
CA GLY A 42 9.48 3.60 -4.03
C GLY A 42 9.68 4.83 -4.89
N LYS A 43 10.93 5.02 -5.29
CA LYS A 43 11.38 6.09 -6.19
C LYS A 43 10.75 5.96 -7.58
N LEU A 44 10.19 7.05 -8.08
CA LEU A 44 9.80 7.20 -9.49
C LEU A 44 11.03 7.04 -10.39
N LYS A 45 10.95 6.14 -11.36
CA LYS A 45 11.99 5.92 -12.37
C LYS A 45 11.33 5.66 -13.71
N ASN A 46 11.66 6.46 -14.72
CA ASN A 46 11.14 6.31 -16.08
C ASN A 46 9.60 6.27 -16.15
N GLY A 47 8.92 7.13 -15.37
CA GLY A 47 7.46 7.17 -15.32
C GLY A 47 6.80 6.07 -14.47
N ILE A 48 7.59 5.18 -13.85
CA ILE A 48 7.07 4.06 -13.05
C ILE A 48 7.39 4.25 -11.56
N ILE A 49 6.36 4.18 -10.72
CA ILE A 49 6.47 4.14 -9.26
C ILE A 49 6.23 2.69 -8.83
N PRO A 50 7.21 2.01 -8.19
CA PRO A 50 6.96 0.67 -7.69
C PRO A 50 6.11 0.76 -6.42
N VAL A 51 5.01 0.01 -6.38
CA VAL A 51 4.10 -0.08 -5.23
C VAL A 51 4.01 -1.54 -4.80
N ALA A 52 4.11 -1.78 -3.50
CA ALA A 52 3.95 -3.08 -2.90
C ALA A 52 2.91 -3.02 -1.77
N GLY A 53 2.08 -4.06 -1.70
CA GLY A 53 1.08 -4.23 -0.67
C GLY A 53 1.25 -5.56 0.03
N LYS A 54 1.09 -5.55 1.34
CA LYS A 54 0.99 -6.75 2.17
C LYS A 54 -0.40 -6.82 2.76
N PHE A 55 -1.05 -7.96 2.54
CA PHE A 55 -2.41 -8.23 2.94
C PHE A 55 -2.49 -9.57 3.64
N ASN A 56 -3.40 -9.66 4.61
CA ASN A 56 -3.71 -10.92 5.27
C ASN A 56 -4.77 -11.67 4.48
N HIS A 57 -4.44 -12.90 4.06
CA HIS A 57 -5.30 -13.73 3.23
C HIS A 57 -6.60 -14.21 3.90
N ALA A 58 -6.74 -14.06 5.22
CA ALA A 58 -8.02 -14.26 5.88
C ALA A 58 -9.08 -13.21 5.46
N PHE A 59 -8.65 -12.05 4.95
CA PHE A 59 -9.53 -10.93 4.58
C PHE A 59 -9.42 -10.51 3.11
N VAL A 60 -8.26 -10.71 2.49
CA VAL A 60 -7.96 -10.22 1.14
C VAL A 60 -7.46 -11.37 0.27
N ASP A 61 -8.16 -11.65 -0.82
CA ASP A 61 -7.70 -12.58 -1.85
C ASP A 61 -7.12 -11.84 -3.08
N GLY A 62 -6.74 -12.60 -4.12
CA GLY A 62 -6.20 -12.04 -5.35
C GLY A 62 -7.17 -11.13 -6.12
N LEU A 63 -8.48 -11.33 -6.01
CA LEU A 63 -9.47 -10.47 -6.66
C LEU A 63 -9.51 -9.09 -6.00
N HIS A 64 -9.49 -9.05 -4.67
CA HIS A 64 -9.42 -7.79 -3.93
C HIS A 64 -8.12 -7.04 -4.22
N ALA A 65 -6.98 -7.74 -4.17
CA ALA A 65 -5.68 -7.14 -4.43
C ALA A 65 -5.58 -6.58 -5.87
N SER A 66 -6.01 -7.34 -6.88
CA SER A 66 -5.96 -6.90 -8.28
C SER A 66 -6.84 -5.67 -8.54
N ARG A 67 -8.04 -5.62 -7.98
CA ARG A 67 -8.93 -4.43 -8.08
C ARG A 67 -8.30 -3.20 -7.43
N PHE A 68 -7.70 -3.37 -6.26
CA PHE A 68 -7.00 -2.28 -5.58
C PHE A 68 -5.88 -1.68 -6.46
N PHE A 69 -4.98 -2.52 -6.99
CA PHE A 69 -3.89 -2.02 -7.84
C PHE A 69 -4.39 -1.42 -9.15
N ALA A 70 -5.46 -1.95 -9.75
CA ALA A 70 -6.05 -1.35 -10.95
C ALA A 70 -6.56 0.08 -10.69
N LEU A 71 -7.24 0.31 -9.56
CA LEU A 71 -7.72 1.64 -9.17
C LEU A 71 -6.58 2.59 -8.81
N VAL A 72 -5.50 2.07 -8.22
CA VAL A 72 -4.29 2.86 -7.97
C VAL A 72 -3.74 3.37 -9.31
N GLU A 73 -3.56 2.49 -10.30
CA GLU A 73 -3.02 2.93 -11.59
C GLU A 73 -3.95 3.89 -12.34
N GLU A 74 -5.27 3.68 -12.28
CA GLU A 74 -6.26 4.60 -12.82
C GLU A 74 -6.15 5.99 -12.16
N GLY A 75 -6.11 6.04 -10.83
CA GLY A 75 -5.98 7.29 -10.08
C GLY A 75 -4.68 8.04 -10.37
N PHE A 76 -3.58 7.33 -10.64
CA PHE A 76 -2.30 7.94 -11.02
C PHE A 76 -2.18 8.27 -12.50
N ALA A 77 -3.01 7.69 -13.38
CA ALA A 77 -3.07 8.07 -14.79
C ALA A 77 -3.65 9.46 -14.98
N GLU A 78 -4.62 9.86 -14.15
CA GLU A 78 -5.25 11.17 -14.16
C GLU A 78 -5.29 11.78 -12.74
N PRO A 79 -4.14 12.16 -12.17
CA PRO A 79 -4.02 12.53 -10.76
C PRO A 79 -4.80 13.80 -10.38
N GLU A 80 -5.12 14.66 -11.34
CA GLU A 80 -5.96 15.84 -11.12
C GLU A 80 -7.38 15.46 -10.67
N THR A 81 -7.87 14.28 -11.03
CA THR A 81 -9.19 13.77 -10.62
C THR A 81 -9.22 13.42 -9.13
N LEU A 82 -8.09 13.12 -8.50
CA LEU A 82 -8.01 12.77 -7.07
C LEU A 82 -8.41 13.92 -6.14
N TRP A 83 -8.29 15.15 -6.62
CA TRP A 83 -8.67 16.36 -5.87
C TRP A 83 -10.04 16.91 -6.24
N GLN A 84 -10.68 16.32 -7.25
CA GLN A 84 -12.05 16.66 -7.63
C GLN A 84 -13.00 15.95 -6.67
N THR A 85 -13.34 16.63 -5.59
CA THR A 85 -14.41 16.21 -4.69
C THR A 85 -15.72 16.15 -5.50
N PRO A 86 -16.58 15.13 -5.33
CA PRO A 86 -17.93 15.15 -5.87
C PRO A 86 -18.73 16.38 -5.42
#